data_AF-A0A932ENY5-F1
#
_entry.id   AF-A0A932ENY5-F1
#
_cell.length_a   1.000
_cell.length_b   1.000
_cell.length_c   1.000
_cell.angle_alpha   90.00
_cell.angle_beta   90.00
_cell.angle_gamma   90.00
#
_symmetry.space_group_name_H-M   'P 1'
#
loop_
_entity.id
_entity.type
_entity.pdbx_description
1 polymer ?
#
loop_
_entity_poly.entity_id
_entity_poly.type
_entity_poly.pdbx_seq_one_letter_code
_entity_poly.pdbx_strand_id
1 'polypeptide(L)' 'MAQWEQYELWSLNGDKWELVAWFHDFEVASAVLRTRTYRTRLIHAVFEGNNRIKEDVLAELGATREHP' A
#
# COMPACT_ATOMS: atom_id res chain seq x y z
N MET A 1 14.61 -18.99 7.63
CA MET A 1 13.26 -19.16 7.05
C MET A 1 13.16 -18.24 5.85
N ALA A 2 12.40 -18.59 4.81
CA ALA A 2 12.33 -17.76 3.61
C ALA A 2 11.53 -16.48 3.93
N GLN A 3 12.20 -15.33 3.88
CA GLN A 3 11.56 -14.03 3.94
C GLN A 3 11.16 -13.63 2.52
N TRP A 4 9.95 -13.11 2.38
CA TRP A 4 9.46 -12.61 1.11
C TRP A 4 8.74 -11.29 1.34
N GLU A 5 8.75 -10.44 0.32
CA GLU A 5 8.21 -9.11 0.38
C GLU A 5 7.11 -8.92 -0.66
N GLN A 6 6.16 -8.06 -0.32
CA GLN A 6 5.14 -7.58 -1.25
C GLN A 6 4.80 -6.12 -0.97
N TYR A 7 4.28 -5.48 -2.01
CA TYR A 7 3.81 -4.12 -2.00
C TYR A 7 2.29 -4.12 -2.05
N GLU A 8 1.67 -3.68 -0.97
CA GLU A 8 0.23 -3.69 -0.78
C GLU A 8 -0.35 -2.30 -1.03
N LEU A 9 -1.39 -2.24 -1.86
CA LEU A 9 -2.22 -1.06 -2.03
C LEU A 9 -3.46 -1.16 -1.17
N TRP A 10 -3.59 -0.21 -0.27
CA TRP A 10 -4.74 -0.07 0.61
C TRP A 10 -5.49 1.20 0.26
N SER A 11 -6.81 1.13 0.11
CA SER A 11 -7.66 2.31 -0.11
C SER A 11 -8.53 2.52 1.12
N LEU A 12 -8.74 3.78 1.48
CA LEU A 12 -9.69 4.15 2.51
C LEU A 12 -11.09 4.16 1.89
N ASN A 13 -11.96 3.27 2.36
CA ASN A 13 -13.36 3.19 1.98
C ASN A 13 -14.22 3.50 3.21
N GLY A 14 -14.81 4.70 3.24
CA GLY A 14 -15.40 5.26 4.46
C GLY A 14 -14.32 5.48 5.53
N ASP A 15 -14.43 4.77 6.65
CA ASP A 15 -13.48 4.82 7.79
C ASP A 15 -12.53 3.62 7.86
N LYS A 16 -12.56 2.72 6.87
CA LYS A 16 -11.77 1.48 6.90
C LYS A 16 -10.79 1.42 5.76
N TRP A 17 -9.56 1.00 6.09
CA TRP A 17 -8.56 0.64 5.09
C TRP A 17 -8.86 -0.76 4.57
N GLU A 18 -9.05 -0.87 3.27
CA GLU A 18 -9.27 -2.14 2.59
C GLU A 18 -8.11 -2.41 1.63
N LEU A 19 -7.60 -3.65 1.65
CA LEU A 19 -6.60 -4.09 0.70
C LEU A 19 -7.24 -4.19 -0.68
N VAL A 20 -6.74 -3.41 -1.63
CA VAL A 20 -7.27 -3.36 -2.99
C VAL A 20 -6.50 -4.29 -3.91
N ALA A 21 -5.17 -4.30 -3.78
CA ALA A 21 -4.28 -5.11 -4.59
C ALA A 21 -2.94 -5.27 -3.87
N TRP A 22 -2.19 -6.30 -4.25
CA TRP A 22 -0.81 -6.48 -3.84
C TRP A 22 0.03 -6.87 -5.07
N PHE A 23 1.30 -6.48 -5.04
CA PHE A 23 2.24 -6.68 -6.14
C PHE A 23 3.58 -7.14 -5.59
N HIS A 24 4.33 -7.90 -6.38
CA HIS A 24 5.70 -8.24 -6.04
C HIS A 24 6.68 -7.09 -6.36
N ASP A 25 6.36 -6.29 -7.38
CA ASP A 25 7.20 -5.17 -7.85
C ASP A 25 6.71 -3.81 -7.38
N PHE A 26 7.63 -3.02 -6.81
CA PHE A 26 7.37 -1.66 -6.37
C PHE A 26 6.92 -0.74 -7.51
N GLU A 27 7.57 -0.83 -8.67
CA GLU A 27 7.29 0.04 -9.82
C GLU A 27 5.85 -0.12 -10.30
N VAL A 28 5.34 -1.36 -10.31
CA VAL A 28 3.95 -1.67 -10.66
C VAL A 28 3.01 -1.11 -9.60
N ALA A 29 3.29 -1.35 -8.32
CA ALA A 29 2.46 -0.86 -7.22
C ALA A 29 2.40 0.68 -7.19
N SER A 30 3.53 1.35 -7.45
CA SER A 30 3.67 2.80 -7.54
C SER A 30 2.92 3.38 -8.74
N ALA A 31 3.02 2.75 -9.91
CA ALA A 31 2.26 3.15 -11.09
C ALA A 31 0.75 3.05 -10.83
N VAL A 32 0.29 1.96 -10.23
CA VAL A 32 -1.14 1.77 -9.90
C VAL A 32 -1.58 2.78 -8.84
N LEU A 33 -0.77 3.04 -7.81
CA LEU A 33 -1.04 4.06 -6.79
C LEU A 33 -1.31 5.42 -7.45
N ARG A 34 -0.45 5.86 -8.38
CA ARG A 34 -0.56 7.17 -9.06
C ARG A 34 -1.84 7.34 -9.88
N THR A 35 -2.46 6.25 -10.34
CA THR A 35 -3.73 6.31 -11.08
C THR A 35 -4.96 6.46 -10.16
N ARG A 36 -4.79 6.28 -8.85
CA ARG A 36 -5.89 6.32 -7.88
C ARG A 36 -6.20 7.76 -7.47
N THR A 37 -7.50 8.08 -7.42
CA THR A 37 -8.00 9.42 -7.07
C THR A 37 -8.46 9.53 -5.61
N TYR A 38 -8.70 8.39 -4.96
CA TYR A 38 -9.16 8.31 -3.56
C TYR A 38 -7.97 8.12 -2.61
N ARG A 39 -8.20 8.35 -1.31
CA ARG A 39 -7.16 8.21 -0.29
C ARG A 39 -6.64 6.76 -0.27
N THR A 40 -5.43 6.59 -0.77
CA THR A 40 -4.80 5.28 -1.02
C THR A 40 -3.39 5.32 -0.45
N ARG A 41 -2.96 4.26 0.21
CA ARG A 41 -1.59 4.11 0.71
C ARG A 41 -0.94 2.87 0.13
N LEU A 42 0.36 2.98 -0.09
CA LEU A 42 1.24 1.91 -0.51
C LEU A 42 2.07 1.47 0.69
N ILE A 43 2.02 0.17 0.97
CA ILE A 43 2.69 -0.46 2.10
C ILE A 43 3.68 -1.48 1.57
N HIS A 44 4.91 -1.44 2.08
CA HIS A 44 5.86 -2.54 1.97
C HIS A 44 5.66 -3.48 3.14
N ALA A 45 5.23 -4.70 2.85
CA ALA A 45 5.03 -5.74 3.85
C ALA A 45 6.07 -6.84 3.63
N VAL A 46 6.81 -7.17 4.70
CA VAL A 46 7.75 -8.30 4.72
C VAL A 46 7.17 -9.41 5.58
N PHE A 47 7.19 -10.61 5.04
CA PHE A 47 6.66 -11.80 5.68
C PHE A 47 7.77 -12.82 5.92
N GLU A 48 7.68 -13.52 7.04
CA GLU A 48 8.47 -14.72 7.33
C GLU A 48 7.51 -15.89 7.51
N GLY A 49 7.48 -16.79 6.52
CA GLY A 49 6.44 -17.81 6.44
C GLY A 49 5.05 -17.18 6.27
N ASN A 50 4.16 -17.41 7.24
CA ASN A 50 2.79 -16.88 7.25
C ASN A 50 2.62 -15.66 8.17
N ASN A 51 3.71 -15.17 8.77
CA ASN A 51 3.69 -14.06 9.71
C ASN A 51 4.21 -12.79 9.04
N ARG A 52 3.46 -11.70 9.15
CA ARG A 52 3.93 -10.36 8.78
C ARG A 52 4.92 -9.89 9.85
N ILE A 53 6.17 -9.67 9.45
CA ILE A 53 7.26 -9.29 10.37
C ILE A 53 7.64 -7.81 10.26
N LYS A 54 7.34 -7.17 9.13
CA LYS A 54 7.57 -5.74 8.92
C LYS A 54 6.47 -5.14 8.06
N GLU A 55 6.09 -3.92 8.39
CA GLU A 55 5.19 -3.09 7.62
C GLU A 55 5.77 -1.67 7.56
N ASP A 56 5.93 -1.12 6.36
CA ASP A 56 6.44 0.23 6.15
C ASP A 56 5.53 0.97 5.15
N VAL A 57 5.05 2.16 5.50
CA VAL A 57 4.19 2.95 4.61
C VAL A 57 5.10 3.74 3.68
N LEU A 58 5.18 3.31 2.42
CA LEU A 58 6.07 3.93 1.43
C LEU A 58 5.49 5.22 0.85
N ALA A 59 4.17 5.29 0.69
CA ALA A 59 3.49 6.44 0.15
C ALA A 59 2.02 6.48 0.57
N GLU A 60 1.47 7.68 0.76
CA GLU A 60 0.04 7.91 0.91
C GLU A 60 -0.39 9.00 -0.08
N LEU A 61 -1.37 8.71 -0.92
CA LEU A 61 -2.04 9.65 -1.82
C LEU A 61 -3.43 9.96 -1.31
N GLY A 62 -3.91 11.20 -1.53
CA GLY A 62 -5.24 11.64 -1.16
C GLY A 62 -5.35 12.39 0.17
N ALA A 63 -4.23 12.70 0.83
CA ALA A 63 -4.17 13.65 1.94
C ALA A 63 -3.99 15.12 1.50
N THR A 64 -4.08 15.43 0.20
CA THR A 64 -3.88 16.80 -0.30
C THR A 64 -5.06 17.28 -1.13
N ARG A 65 -6.16 17.59 -0.43
CA ARG A 65 -6.89 18.85 -0.65
C ARG A 65 -6.88 19.63 0.67
N GLU A 66 -5.68 19.98 1.11
CA GLU A 66 -5.49 21.21 1.89
C GLU A 66 -5.45 22.34 0.84
N HIS A 67 -6.62 22.90 0.51
CA HIS A 67 -6.96 24.32 0.62
C HIS A 67 -7.79 24.73 -0.62
N PRO A 68 -8.61 25.79 -0.54
CA PRO A 68 -8.10 27.16 -0.40
C PRO A 68 -8.07 27.71 1.03
#